data_AF-A0A494Z4Y6-F1
#
_entry.id   AF-A0A494Z4Y6-F1
#
_cell.length_a   1.000
_cell.length_b   1.000
_cell.length_c   1.000
_cell.angle_alpha   90.00
_cell.angle_beta   90.00
_cell.angle_gamma   90.00
#
_symmetry.space_group_name_H-M   'P 1'
#
loop_
_entity.id
_entity.type
_entity.pdbx_description
1 polymer ?
#
loop_
_entity_poly.entity_id
_entity_poly.type
_entity_poly.pdbx_seq_one_letter_code
_entity_poly.pdbx_strand_id
1 'polypeptide(L)'
;MGVHEYLIYGLDHYIAIQEQLHHITLPLAYPTAIMLDEAATQLVNTGRAQASPQIQFPGGGMFSRLSREDRIQTLSALENLAFDLYLLPSPFQNNGGLIKHVIDALNRFAMFGYYSEWPAYGTTRLYPPDDRRLEFFPWGWQQVGYPGVSLGYRDFRGMLIEYEEVKAKEVD
;
A
#
# COMPACT_ATOMS: atom_id res chain seq x y z
N MET A 1 -5.34 12.55 7.24
CA MET A 1 -5.43 11.24 6.56
C MET A 1 -4.05 10.86 6.06
N GLY A 2 -3.41 9.86 6.67
CA GLY A 2 -2.06 9.39 6.36
C GLY A 2 -2.00 8.28 5.31
N VAL A 3 -3.02 8.10 4.47
CA VAL A 3 -3.07 7.00 3.49
C VAL A 3 -1.88 7.02 2.52
N HIS A 4 -1.40 8.20 2.15
CA HIS A 4 -0.19 8.35 1.34
C HIS A 4 1.06 7.86 2.07
N GLU A 5 1.16 8.02 3.39
CA GLU A 5 2.25 7.47 4.19
C GLU A 5 2.19 5.94 4.23
N TYR A 6 0.97 5.35 4.29
CA TYR A 6 0.80 3.90 4.19
C TYR A 6 1.28 3.39 2.83
N LEU A 7 0.93 4.08 1.74
CA LEU A 7 1.38 3.73 0.39
C LEU A 7 2.90 3.80 0.26
N ILE A 8 3.52 4.89 0.73
CA ILE A 8 4.97 5.07 0.71
C ILE A 8 5.65 3.96 1.52
N TYR A 9 5.21 3.75 2.76
CA TYR A 9 5.76 2.70 3.62
C TYR A 9 5.58 1.31 3.01
N GLY A 10 4.40 1.01 2.48
CA GLY A 10 4.08 -0.26 1.84
C GLY A 10 5.00 -0.53 0.66
N LEU A 11 5.18 0.43 -0.24
CA LEU A 11 6.08 0.31 -1.40
C LEU A 11 7.55 0.17 -0.97
N ASP A 12 7.98 0.93 0.03
CA ASP A 12 9.36 0.89 0.50
C ASP A 12 9.74 -0.42 1.20
N HIS A 13 8.74 -1.19 1.63
CA HIS A 13 8.93 -2.48 2.31
C HIS A 13 8.31 -3.65 1.54
N TYR A 14 7.89 -3.43 0.28
CA TYR A 14 7.11 -4.42 -0.46
C TYR A 14 7.95 -5.57 -0.99
N ILE A 15 9.14 -5.25 -1.52
CA ILE A 15 10.04 -6.22 -2.15
C ILE A 15 11.33 -6.27 -1.34
N ALA A 16 11.64 -7.47 -0.86
CA ALA A 16 12.94 -7.80 -0.30
C ALA A 16 13.62 -8.84 -1.18
N ILE A 17 14.87 -8.59 -1.53
CA ILE A 17 15.73 -9.54 -2.24
C ILE A 17 16.60 -10.24 -1.21
N GLN A 18 16.66 -11.57 -1.29
CA GLN A 18 17.63 -12.35 -0.55
C GLN A 18 18.90 -12.48 -1.37
N GLU A 19 19.99 -11.85 -0.92
CA GLU A 19 21.32 -12.04 -1.47
C GLU A 19 22.20 -12.80 -0.48
N GLN A 20 22.41 -14.08 -0.76
CA GLN A 20 23.17 -15.01 0.10
C GLN A 20 22.61 -15.07 1.54
N LEU A 21 23.24 -14.35 2.46
CA LEU A 21 22.91 -14.28 3.90
C LEU A 21 22.18 -12.98 4.28
N HIS A 22 21.99 -12.04 3.35
CA HIS A 22 21.42 -10.72 3.64
C HIS A 22 20.07 -10.52 2.94
N HIS A 23 19.10 -9.99 3.69
CA HIS A 23 17.86 -9.46 3.16
C HIS A 23 18.03 -7.98 2.87
N ILE A 24 17.87 -7.58 1.60
CA ILE A 24 17.92 -6.19 1.17
C ILE A 24 16.52 -5.78 0.74
N THR A 25 15.91 -4.85 1.47
CA THR A 25 14.65 -4.24 1.09
C THR A 25 14.91 -3.18 0.02
N LEU A 26 14.20 -3.26 -1.10
CA LEU A 26 14.30 -2.27 -2.16
C LEU A 26 13.24 -1.18 -1.93
N PRO A 27 13.63 0.09 -1.68
CA PRO A 27 12.66 1.16 -1.51
C PRO A 27 12.05 1.54 -2.87
N LEU A 28 10.79 1.18 -3.08
CA LEU A 28 10.13 1.39 -4.37
C LEU A 28 9.28 2.67 -4.44
N ALA A 29 9.03 3.40 -3.35
CA ALA A 29 8.10 4.52 -3.39
C ALA A 29 8.59 5.63 -4.35
N TYR A 30 9.87 5.99 -4.24
CA TYR A 30 10.48 7.01 -5.10
C TYR A 30 10.55 6.61 -6.58
N PRO A 31 11.12 5.46 -6.98
CA PRO A 31 11.15 5.08 -8.40
C PRO A 31 9.75 4.84 -8.96
N THR A 32 8.78 4.44 -8.13
CA THR A 32 7.37 4.32 -8.55
C THR A 32 6.78 5.69 -8.90
N ALA A 33 7.07 6.73 -8.11
CA ALA A 33 6.63 8.09 -8.44
C ALA A 33 7.21 8.58 -9.78
N ILE A 34 8.50 8.35 -10.02
CA ILE A 34 9.13 8.69 -11.31
C ILE A 34 8.50 7.88 -12.45
N MET A 35 8.28 6.57 -12.27
CA MET A 35 7.63 5.73 -13.29
C MET A 35 6.25 6.27 -13.67
N LEU A 36 5.44 6.69 -12.68
CA LEU A 36 4.14 7.30 -12.92
C LEU A 36 4.26 8.62 -13.70
N ASP A 37 5.23 9.45 -13.36
CA ASP A 37 5.47 10.73 -14.03
C ASP A 37 5.96 10.57 -15.48
N GLU A 38 6.84 9.60 -15.74
CA GLU A 38 7.30 9.27 -17.09
C GLU A 38 6.16 8.70 -17.95
N ALA A 39 5.37 7.78 -17.40
CA ALA A 39 4.20 7.24 -18.10
C ALA A 39 3.15 8.31 -18.41
N ALA A 40 2.88 9.20 -17.45
CA ALA A 40 2.00 10.35 -17.64
C ALA A 40 2.52 11.30 -18.73
N THR A 41 3.82 11.57 -18.75
CA THR A 41 4.47 12.41 -19.76
C THR A 41 4.33 11.83 -21.15
N GLN A 42 4.52 10.51 -21.31
CA GLN A 42 4.30 9.83 -22.59
C GLN A 42 2.84 9.93 -23.07
N LEU A 43 1.86 9.81 -22.17
CA LEU A 43 0.45 9.98 -22.55
C LEU A 43 0.10 11.42 -22.96
N VAL A 44 0.65 12.41 -22.26
CA VAL A 44 0.46 13.82 -22.63
C VAL A 44 1.12 14.11 -23.98
N ASN A 45 2.34 13.63 -24.20
CA ASN A 45 3.07 13.84 -25.46
C ASN A 45 2.39 13.17 -26.66
N THR A 46 1.67 12.06 -26.45
CA THR A 46 0.88 11.38 -27.48
C THR A 46 -0.54 11.94 -27.63
N GLY A 47 -0.90 13.01 -26.90
CA GLY A 47 -2.21 13.64 -26.96
C GLY A 47 -3.33 12.80 -26.34
N ARG A 48 -3.00 11.76 -25.58
CA ARG A 48 -3.94 10.83 -24.94
C ARG A 48 -4.39 11.26 -23.55
N ALA A 49 -3.76 12.29 -22.98
CA ALA A 49 -4.08 12.88 -21.68
C ALA A 49 -3.78 14.39 -21.71
N GLN A 50 -4.34 15.16 -20.79
CA GLN A 50 -4.10 16.60 -20.68
C GLN A 50 -3.61 16.97 -19.27
N ALA A 51 -2.47 17.65 -19.22
CA ALA A 51 -1.94 18.19 -17.98
C ALA A 51 -2.71 19.45 -17.58
N SER A 52 -3.16 19.51 -16.32
CA SER A 52 -3.71 20.74 -15.77
C SER A 52 -2.60 21.81 -15.66
N PRO A 53 -2.89 23.07 -16.03
CA PRO A 53 -1.96 24.17 -15.80
C PRO A 53 -1.81 24.51 -14.31
N GLN A 54 -2.74 24.04 -13.47
CA GLN A 54 -2.74 24.31 -12.03
C GLN A 54 -1.95 23.23 -11.30
N ILE A 55 -0.93 23.66 -10.56
CA ILE A 55 -0.14 22.78 -9.72
C ILE A 55 -0.92 22.51 -8.42
N GLN A 56 -1.53 21.32 -8.31
CA GLN A 56 -2.26 20.89 -7.11
C GLN A 56 -1.32 20.40 -6.00
N PHE A 57 -0.18 19.83 -6.37
CA PHE A 57 0.80 19.24 -5.45
C PHE A 57 2.17 19.89 -5.67
N PRO A 58 2.59 20.82 -4.79
CA PRO A 58 3.93 21.39 -4.83
C PRO A 58 4.99 20.27 -4.76
N GLY A 59 5.91 20.24 -5.73
CA GLY A 59 6.91 19.18 -5.85
C GLY A 59 6.44 17.90 -6.53
N GLY A 60 5.17 17.81 -6.96
CA GLY A 60 4.65 16.70 -7.76
C GLY A 60 5.04 16.82 -9.24
N GLY A 61 5.30 15.68 -9.89
CA GLY A 61 5.57 15.60 -11.32
C GLY A 61 4.31 15.51 -12.19
N MET A 62 4.48 15.07 -13.43
CA MET A 62 3.42 15.08 -14.46
C MET A 62 2.16 14.32 -14.02
N PHE A 63 2.29 13.15 -13.38
CA PHE A 63 1.15 12.34 -12.96
C PHE A 63 0.24 13.08 -11.98
N SER A 64 0.82 13.91 -11.12
CA SER A 64 0.08 14.72 -10.14
C SER A 64 -0.74 15.86 -10.76
N ARG A 65 -0.46 16.22 -12.02
CA ARG A 65 -1.13 17.29 -12.78
C ARG A 65 -2.28 16.78 -13.64
N LEU A 66 -2.42 15.47 -13.77
CA LEU A 66 -3.46 14.85 -14.58
C LEU A 66 -4.83 14.91 -13.88
N SER A 67 -5.90 14.86 -14.68
CA SER A 67 -7.26 14.65 -14.19
C SER A 67 -7.39 13.30 -13.47
N ARG A 68 -8.54 13.02 -12.85
CA ARG A 68 -8.77 11.70 -12.23
C ARG A 68 -8.86 10.62 -13.31
N GLU A 69 -9.55 10.91 -14.41
CA GLU A 69 -9.70 10.01 -15.55
C GLU A 69 -8.32 9.69 -16.17
N ASP A 70 -7.49 10.71 -16.40
CA ASP A 70 -6.18 10.55 -17.05
C ASP A 70 -5.18 9.79 -16.16
N ARG A 71 -5.28 9.91 -14.83
CA ARG A 71 -4.51 9.09 -13.90
C ARG A 71 -4.89 7.62 -13.99
N ILE A 72 -6.18 7.31 -14.05
CA ILE A 72 -6.65 5.93 -14.24
C ILE A 72 -6.19 5.40 -15.60
N GLN A 73 -6.26 6.21 -16.65
CA GLN A 73 -5.75 5.85 -17.97
C GLN A 73 -4.24 5.59 -17.96
N THR A 74 -3.46 6.37 -17.18
CA THR A 74 -2.03 6.15 -16.99
C THR A 74 -1.76 4.81 -16.30
N LEU A 75 -2.47 4.49 -15.22
CA LEU A 75 -2.34 3.21 -14.52
C LEU A 75 -2.73 2.04 -15.43
N SER A 76 -3.81 2.18 -16.19
CA SER A 76 -4.25 1.18 -17.18
C SER A 76 -3.24 0.98 -18.30
N ALA A 77 -2.62 2.06 -18.80
CA ALA A 77 -1.53 1.96 -19.77
C ALA A 77 -0.33 1.22 -19.16
N LEU A 78 -0.03 1.43 -17.87
CA LEU A 78 1.06 0.75 -17.16
C LEU A 78 0.81 -0.74 -16.99
N GLU A 79 -0.40 -1.11 -16.61
CA GLU A 79 -0.82 -2.50 -16.52
C GLU A 79 -0.78 -3.23 -17.87
N ASN A 80 -1.12 -2.52 -18.96
CA ASN A 80 -1.10 -3.06 -20.32
C ASN A 80 0.26 -2.95 -21.02
N LEU A 81 1.28 -2.35 -20.39
CA LEU A 81 2.60 -2.08 -20.98
C LEU A 81 2.51 -1.30 -22.31
N ALA A 82 1.60 -0.33 -22.38
CA ALA A 82 1.23 0.38 -23.61
C ALA A 82 2.12 1.61 -23.93
N PHE A 83 3.41 1.54 -23.59
CA PHE A 83 4.40 2.61 -23.78
C PHE A 83 5.80 2.02 -23.95
N ASP A 84 6.78 2.88 -24.25
CA ASP A 84 8.17 2.46 -24.36
C ASP A 84 8.76 2.20 -22.96
N LEU A 85 9.01 0.92 -22.66
CA LEU A 85 9.57 0.47 -21.39
C LEU A 85 11.03 0.91 -21.20
N TYR A 86 11.73 1.27 -22.28
CA TYR A 86 13.11 1.74 -22.21
C TYR A 86 13.21 3.14 -21.58
N LEU A 87 12.14 3.93 -21.66
CA LEU A 87 12.09 5.28 -21.10
C LEU A 87 11.76 5.30 -19.60
N LEU A 88 11.37 4.16 -19.03
CA LEU A 88 11.06 4.08 -17.61
C LEU A 88 12.33 4.05 -16.74
N PRO A 89 12.26 4.56 -15.49
CA PRO A 89 13.41 4.57 -14.59
C PRO A 89 13.77 3.17 -14.11
N SER A 90 15.02 2.96 -13.70
CA SER A 90 15.38 1.78 -12.88
C SER A 90 14.57 1.78 -11.57
N PRO A 91 14.06 0.63 -11.08
CA PRO A 91 14.23 -0.74 -11.59
C PRO A 91 13.17 -1.20 -12.62
N PHE A 92 12.32 -0.29 -13.09
CA PHE A 92 11.20 -0.58 -14.00
C PHE A 92 11.60 -0.64 -15.47
N GLN A 93 12.74 -0.05 -15.83
CA GLN A 93 13.24 -0.03 -17.21
C GLN A 93 13.25 -1.44 -17.81
N ASN A 94 12.51 -1.63 -18.90
CA ASN A 94 12.33 -2.93 -19.58
C ASN A 94 11.86 -4.10 -18.69
N ASN A 95 11.30 -3.82 -17.51
CA ASN A 95 10.86 -4.83 -16.55
C ASN A 95 9.33 -4.84 -16.43
N GLY A 96 8.66 -5.34 -17.47
CA GLY A 96 7.20 -5.41 -17.53
C GLY A 96 6.55 -6.19 -16.39
N GLY A 97 7.24 -7.21 -15.86
CA GLY A 97 6.77 -7.98 -14.71
C GLY A 97 6.70 -7.14 -13.44
N LEU A 98 7.79 -6.42 -13.13
CA LEU A 98 7.84 -5.54 -11.97
C LEU A 98 6.85 -4.38 -12.07
N ILE A 99 6.69 -3.79 -13.26
CA ILE A 99 5.71 -2.72 -13.51
C ILE A 99 4.31 -3.23 -13.15
N LYS A 100 3.86 -4.33 -13.75
CA LYS A 100 2.53 -4.88 -13.48
C LYS A 100 2.34 -5.20 -12.00
N HIS A 101 3.36 -5.76 -11.37
CA HIS A 101 3.32 -6.10 -9.95
C HIS A 101 3.14 -4.86 -9.06
N VAL A 102 3.88 -3.79 -9.32
CA VAL A 102 3.76 -2.53 -8.56
C VAL A 102 2.44 -1.82 -8.83
N ILE A 103 1.92 -1.86 -10.07
CA ILE A 103 0.59 -1.29 -10.36
C ILE A 103 -0.53 -2.04 -9.63
N ASP A 104 -0.50 -3.38 -9.63
CA ASP A 104 -1.42 -4.19 -8.81
C ASP A 104 -1.29 -3.86 -7.32
N ALA A 105 -0.05 -3.73 -6.82
CA ALA A 105 0.22 -3.36 -5.44
C ALA A 105 -0.32 -1.97 -5.08
N LEU A 106 -0.18 -0.97 -5.94
CA LEU A 106 -0.74 0.39 -5.73
C LEU A 106 -2.26 0.35 -5.53
N ASN A 107 -2.98 -0.42 -6.35
CA ASN A 107 -4.42 -0.59 -6.21
C ASN A 107 -4.79 -1.24 -4.87
N ARG A 108 -4.09 -2.30 -4.49
CA ARG A 108 -4.30 -3.01 -3.22
C ARG A 108 -3.96 -2.16 -2.01
N PHE A 109 -2.83 -1.48 -2.03
CA PHE A 109 -2.40 -0.61 -0.94
C PHE A 109 -3.30 0.62 -0.80
N ALA A 110 -3.81 1.18 -1.90
CA ALA A 110 -4.81 2.23 -1.80
C ALA A 110 -6.06 1.70 -1.07
N MET A 111 -6.57 0.53 -1.46
CA MET A 111 -7.69 -0.12 -0.77
C MET A 111 -7.39 -0.33 0.71
N PHE A 112 -6.29 -0.99 1.07
CA PHE A 112 -5.95 -1.24 2.48
C PHE A 112 -5.72 0.05 3.26
N GLY A 113 -5.09 1.06 2.66
CA GLY A 113 -4.88 2.34 3.33
C GLY A 113 -6.18 3.06 3.66
N TYR A 114 -7.21 2.97 2.80
CA TYR A 114 -8.53 3.58 3.03
C TYR A 114 -9.42 2.77 3.96
N TYR A 115 -9.35 1.43 3.89
CA TYR A 115 -10.28 0.54 4.58
C TYR A 115 -9.70 -0.14 5.83
N SER A 116 -8.43 0.11 6.16
CA SER A 116 -7.82 -0.38 7.40
C SER A 116 -7.81 0.67 8.51
N GLU A 117 -7.53 0.18 9.72
CA GLU A 117 -7.28 0.97 10.90
C GLU A 117 -5.89 1.64 10.89
N TRP A 118 -5.09 1.49 9.83
CA TRP A 118 -3.69 1.95 9.83
C TRP A 118 -3.51 3.43 10.22
N PRO A 119 -4.30 4.39 9.71
CA PRO A 119 -4.19 5.79 10.13
C PRO A 119 -4.59 6.01 11.60
N ALA A 120 -5.42 5.13 12.16
CA ALA A 120 -5.94 5.24 13.52
C ALA A 120 -4.94 4.78 14.60
N TYR A 121 -3.91 4.03 14.21
CA TYR A 121 -2.79 3.68 15.11
C TYR A 121 -1.90 4.88 15.48
N GLY A 122 -2.05 6.02 14.81
CA GLY A 122 -1.39 7.26 15.21
C GLY A 122 0.12 7.10 15.30
N THR A 123 0.74 7.42 16.43
CA THR A 123 2.20 7.32 16.58
C THR A 123 2.73 5.89 16.52
N THR A 124 1.92 4.89 16.86
CA THR A 124 2.31 3.47 16.86
C THR A 124 2.15 2.77 15.50
N ARG A 125 1.70 3.46 14.44
CA ARG A 125 1.35 2.84 13.14
C ARG A 125 2.47 2.04 12.46
N LEU A 126 3.73 2.36 12.78
CA LEU A 126 4.93 1.70 12.23
C LEU A 126 5.53 0.65 13.16
N TYR A 127 4.98 0.46 14.37
CA TYR A 127 5.48 -0.53 15.31
C TYR A 127 5.13 -1.96 14.86
N PRO A 128 5.79 -3.00 15.42
CA PRO A 128 5.36 -4.39 15.24
C PRO A 128 3.88 -4.56 15.60
N PRO A 129 3.15 -5.50 14.97
CA PRO A 129 1.71 -5.67 15.19
C PRO A 129 1.29 -5.75 16.66
N ASP A 130 2.08 -6.40 17.51
CA ASP A 130 1.81 -6.58 18.95
C ASP A 130 1.89 -5.27 19.75
N ASP A 131 2.63 -4.29 19.25
CA ASP A 131 2.86 -2.99 19.90
C ASP A 131 1.95 -1.88 19.37
N ARG A 132 1.16 -2.15 18.31
CA ARG A 132 0.24 -1.18 17.73
C ARG A 132 -0.95 -0.94 18.65
N ARG A 133 -1.30 0.32 18.87
CA ARG A 133 -2.44 0.73 19.69
C ARG A 133 -3.31 1.72 18.94
N LEU A 134 -4.62 1.53 18.97
CA LEU A 134 -5.56 2.50 18.42
C LEU A 134 -5.51 3.77 19.28
N GLU A 135 -5.01 4.85 18.69
CA GLU A 135 -4.95 6.18 19.31
C GLU A 135 -6.16 7.02 18.92
N PHE A 136 -6.73 6.73 17.76
CA PHE A 136 -7.91 7.41 17.23
C PHE A 136 -9.00 6.40 16.90
N PHE A 137 -10.24 6.88 16.81
CA PHE A 137 -11.34 6.05 16.36
C PHE A 137 -11.29 5.93 14.83
N PRO A 138 -11.17 4.71 14.25
CA PRO A 138 -11.05 4.55 12.81
C PRO A 138 -12.24 5.11 12.05
N TRP A 139 -11.98 5.83 10.96
CA TRP A 139 -13.02 6.41 10.12
C TRP A 139 -13.99 5.36 9.57
N GLY A 140 -13.45 4.22 9.10
CA GLY A 140 -14.26 3.10 8.62
C GLY A 140 -15.24 2.58 9.67
N TRP A 141 -14.84 2.54 10.95
CA TRP A 141 -15.72 2.13 12.05
C TRP A 141 -16.87 3.11 12.25
N GLN A 142 -16.61 4.42 12.15
CA GLN A 142 -17.66 5.44 12.23
C GLN A 142 -18.67 5.30 11.10
N GLN A 143 -18.19 5.07 9.88
CA GLN A 143 -19.04 4.95 8.69
C GLN A 143 -20.02 3.78 8.77
N VAL A 144 -19.61 2.67 9.38
CA VAL A 144 -20.47 1.48 9.52
C VAL A 144 -21.20 1.42 10.87
N GLY A 145 -21.03 2.43 11.73
CA GLY A 145 -21.62 2.44 13.07
C GLY A 145 -21.06 1.38 14.01
N TYR A 146 -19.84 0.88 13.74
CA TYR A 146 -19.19 -0.11 14.62
C TYR A 146 -18.76 0.59 15.91
N PRO A 147 -19.17 0.11 17.10
CA PRO A 147 -18.92 0.80 18.37
C PRO A 147 -17.48 0.67 18.87
N GLY A 148 -16.62 -0.07 18.16
CA GLY A 148 -15.26 -0.39 18.56
C GLY A 148 -15.13 -1.77 19.21
N VAL A 149 -13.92 -2.09 19.66
CA VAL A 149 -13.62 -3.40 20.27
C VAL A 149 -14.38 -3.53 21.59
N SER A 150 -15.38 -4.42 21.63
CA SER A 150 -16.11 -4.75 22.86
C SER A 150 -15.65 -6.11 23.40
N LEU A 151 -15.51 -6.21 24.73
CA LEU A 151 -15.08 -7.42 25.43
C LEU A 151 -15.99 -8.63 25.11
N GLY A 152 -17.29 -8.40 24.90
CA GLY A 152 -18.30 -9.45 24.69
C GLY A 152 -18.24 -10.15 23.32
N TYR A 153 -17.49 -9.65 22.34
CA TYR A 153 -17.33 -10.37 21.06
C TYR A 153 -16.49 -11.65 21.20
N ARG A 154 -15.72 -11.80 22.29
CA ARG A 154 -15.02 -13.06 22.59
C ARG A 154 -16.02 -14.20 22.85
N ASP A 155 -17.14 -13.92 23.48
CA ASP A 155 -18.16 -14.92 23.83
C ASP A 155 -18.86 -15.48 22.58
N PHE A 156 -18.86 -14.73 21.47
CA PHE A 156 -19.39 -15.16 20.18
C PHE A 156 -18.39 -15.95 19.32
N ARG A 157 -17.13 -16.13 19.74
CA ARG A 157 -16.11 -16.89 19.00
C ARG A 157 -16.15 -18.42 19.22
N GLY A 158 -17.11 -18.93 19.99
CA GLY A 158 -17.24 -20.36 20.29
C GLY A 158 -16.43 -20.79 21.52
N MET A 159 -16.69 -22.02 21.98
CA MET A 159 -16.36 -22.55 23.31
C MET A 159 -14.87 -22.38 23.71
N LEU A 160 -14.66 -21.98 24.98
CA LEU A 160 -13.39 -22.12 25.68
C LEU A 160 -12.97 -23.60 25.65
N ILE A 161 -11.85 -23.91 25.01
CA ILE A 161 -11.21 -25.21 25.17
C ILE A 161 -10.53 -25.18 26.55
N GLU A 162 -11.14 -25.85 27.52
CA GLU A 162 -10.49 -26.15 28.79
C GLU A 162 -9.41 -27.20 28.51
N TYR A 163 -8.14 -26.83 28.70
CA TYR A 163 -7.08 -27.83 28.76
C TYR A 163 -7.16 -28.51 30.12
N GLU A 164 -7.56 -29.78 30.17
CA GLU A 164 -7.33 -30.59 31.35
C GLU A 164 -5.81 -30.75 31.54
N GLU A 165 -5.29 -30.31 32.69
CA GLU A 165 -3.94 -30.63 33.12
C GLU A 165 -3.79 -32.15 33.20
N VAL A 166 -3.08 -32.72 32.23
CA VAL A 166 -2.64 -34.11 32.31
C VAL A 166 -1.63 -34.20 33.45
N LYS A 167 -2.10 -34.58 34.65
CA LYS A 167 -1.22 -34.90 35.77
C LYS A 167 -0.25 -35.98 35.34
N ALA A 168 1.04 -35.63 35.31
CA ALA A 168 2.11 -36.59 35.13
C ALA A 168 1.97 -37.67 36.21
N LYS A 169 1.80 -38.93 35.80
CA LYS A 169 1.94 -40.05 36.70
C LYS A 169 3.39 -40.08 37.17
N GLU A 170 3.62 -39.83 38.45
CA GLU A 170 4.86 -40.22 39.10
C GLU A 170 4.99 -41.75 38.96
N VAL A 171 6.13 -42.18 38.43
CA VAL A 171 6.51 -43.59 38.32
C VAL A 171 7.38 -43.86 39.55
N ASP A 172 6.92 -44.79 40.38
CA ASP A 172 7.61 -45.33 41.57
C ASP A 172 9.03 -45.86 41.26
#